data_AF-A0A432QNS6-F1
#
_entry.id   AF-A0A432QNS6-F1
#
_cell.length_a   1.000
_cell.length_b   1.000
_cell.length_c   1.000
_cell.angle_alpha   90.00
_cell.angle_beta   90.00
_cell.angle_gamma   90.00
#
_symmetry.space_group_name_H-M   'P 1'
#
loop_
_entity.id
_entity.type
_entity.pdbx_description
1 polymer ?
#
loop_
_entity_poly.entity_id
_entity_poly.type
_entity_poly.pdbx_seq_one_letter_code
_entity_poly.pdbx_strand_id
1 'polypeptide(L)'
;MKNLELRSSLIKSGVLLALCIFFIYAFAVSDSGGIGGTISSLFSGITFLIGLSIALVVSVVVIFGIYFGILYLYNPDVSKKTYEEFKTLCSASTANLPITTKCCFPKKSVTTAPPISTEDLQNIEETQTKLTARLDDVGTTLETLQNSLSNFTATLNGAKEEVLTLEEKTTTFEEALESKVDAEAIDESAKKLSSELESLKGSLKPISDKIAGLEESVSSLASQEETDDEDGDEDVQALIDKAVNNLHDEIKVVQKEITKLSAAPAQTAKTEDNTADDTAHRILSYFSKKADEKKFVASVKKAVNQEMTYAQIGEFLDDTLSKDASAIIADHPSLTKDYIRTIRQKS
;
A
#
# COMPACT_ATOMS: atom_id res chain seq x y z
N MET A 1 -41.64 19.95 13.29
CA MET A 1 -40.30 20.45 12.93
C MET A 1 -39.14 19.93 13.81
N LYS A 2 -39.37 19.14 14.88
CA LYS A 2 -38.31 18.66 15.81
C LYS A 2 -37.44 17.48 15.31
N ASN A 3 -37.79 16.86 14.18
CA ASN A 3 -37.07 15.66 13.68
C ASN A 3 -35.75 15.97 12.95
N LEU A 4 -35.48 17.22 12.61
CA LEU A 4 -34.23 17.62 11.93
C LEU A 4 -33.07 17.88 12.92
N GLU A 5 -33.38 18.36 14.13
CA GLU A 5 -32.37 18.62 15.16
C GLU A 5 -31.75 17.34 15.72
N LEU A 6 -32.56 16.28 15.89
CA LEU A 6 -32.08 14.97 16.34
C LEU A 6 -31.13 14.32 15.32
N ARG A 7 -31.41 14.47 14.01
CA ARG A 7 -30.53 13.94 12.95
C ARG A 7 -29.17 14.64 12.91
N SER A 8 -29.16 15.96 13.09
CA SER A 8 -27.90 16.73 13.13
C SER A 8 -27.04 16.34 14.35
N SER A 9 -27.66 16.14 15.51
CA SER A 9 -26.94 15.71 16.71
C SER A 9 -26.40 14.28 16.59
N LEU A 10 -27.14 13.38 15.94
CA LEU A 10 -26.70 12.00 15.72
C LEU A 10 -25.49 11.93 14.79
N ILE A 11 -25.52 12.67 13.67
CA ILE A 11 -24.42 12.74 12.70
C ILE A 11 -23.15 13.32 13.33
N LYS A 12 -23.28 14.38 14.15
CA LYS A 12 -22.14 14.96 14.86
C LYS A 12 -21.51 13.98 15.86
N SER A 13 -22.32 13.16 16.54
CA SER A 13 -21.79 12.12 17.42
C SER A 13 -21.10 10.99 16.66
N GLY A 14 -21.62 10.62 15.48
CA GLY A 14 -21.03 9.59 14.62
C GLY A 14 -19.65 10.00 14.07
N VAL A 15 -19.50 11.26 13.65
CA VAL A 15 -18.20 11.81 13.21
C VAL A 15 -17.20 11.85 14.36
N LEU A 16 -17.62 12.25 15.57
CA LEU A 16 -16.75 12.25 16.74
C LEU A 16 -16.28 10.83 17.09
N LEU A 17 -17.16 9.83 16.98
CA LEU A 17 -16.85 8.44 17.24
C LEU A 17 -15.87 7.86 16.20
N ALA A 18 -16.08 8.15 14.91
CA ALA A 18 -15.15 7.75 13.86
C ALA A 18 -13.75 8.37 14.04
N LEU A 19 -13.70 9.64 14.47
CA LEU A 19 -12.46 10.34 14.76
C LEU A 19 -11.75 9.75 15.98
N CYS A 20 -12.48 9.38 17.04
CA CYS A 20 -11.92 8.65 18.18
C CYS A 20 -11.35 7.27 17.79
N ILE A 21 -12.06 6.50 16.97
CA ILE A 21 -11.56 5.20 16.47
C ILE A 21 -10.28 5.40 15.64
N PHE A 22 -10.24 6.43 14.78
CA PHE A 22 -9.07 6.78 13.99
C PHE A 22 -7.87 7.12 14.87
N PHE A 23 -8.05 7.91 15.94
CA PHE A 23 -6.97 8.23 16.87
C PHE A 23 -6.48 6.98 17.62
N ILE A 24 -7.38 6.12 18.09
CA ILE A 24 -6.99 4.87 18.76
C ILE A 24 -6.19 3.97 17.81
N TYR A 25 -6.60 3.89 16.54
CA TYR A 25 -5.87 3.14 15.52
C TYR A 25 -4.50 3.76 15.22
N ALA A 26 -4.42 5.08 15.08
CA ALA A 26 -3.18 5.79 14.82
C ALA A 26 -2.17 5.62 15.97
N PHE A 27 -2.62 5.70 17.23
CA PHE A 27 -1.78 5.48 18.40
C PHE A 27 -1.39 4.00 18.58
N ALA A 28 -2.27 3.06 18.22
CA ALA A 28 -1.93 1.63 18.24
C ALA A 28 -0.86 1.26 17.20
N VAL A 29 -0.75 2.01 16.10
CA VAL A 29 0.21 1.77 15.02
C VAL A 29 1.54 2.53 15.22
N SER A 30 1.57 3.61 16.02
CA SER A 30 2.76 4.50 16.02
C SER A 30 3.92 4.10 16.94
N ASP A 31 3.84 3.03 17.71
CA ASP A 31 4.87 2.69 18.72
C ASP A 31 5.75 1.47 18.41
N SER A 32 5.71 0.93 17.18
CA SER A 32 6.63 -0.15 16.78
C SER A 32 7.44 0.20 15.53
N GLY A 33 8.31 1.20 15.64
CA GLY A 33 9.43 1.36 14.71
C GLY A 33 10.47 0.26 14.93
N GLY A 34 10.32 -0.88 14.25
CA GLY A 34 11.33 -1.93 14.23
C GLY A 34 10.87 -3.24 13.59
N ILE A 35 11.48 -3.58 12.45
CA ILE A 35 11.20 -4.75 11.59
C ILE A 35 11.48 -6.12 12.26
N GLY A 36 11.90 -6.15 13.53
CA GLY A 36 12.28 -7.38 14.26
C GLY A 36 11.20 -8.00 15.19
N GLY A 37 9.95 -7.52 15.19
CA GLY A 37 8.99 -7.78 16.27
C GLY A 37 7.85 -8.78 16.02
N THR A 38 7.96 -9.72 15.09
CA THR A 38 6.81 -10.54 14.65
C THR A 38 6.29 -11.57 15.68
N ILE A 39 7.01 -11.83 16.77
CA ILE A 39 6.57 -12.77 17.82
C ILE A 39 5.92 -12.03 19.02
N SER A 40 6.14 -10.72 19.18
CA SER A 40 5.57 -9.93 20.30
C SER A 40 4.20 -9.32 19.98
N SER A 41 3.78 -9.32 18.71
CA SER A 41 2.53 -8.70 18.23
C SER A 41 1.26 -9.40 18.72
N LEU A 42 1.32 -10.70 19.03
CA LEU A 42 0.16 -11.46 19.54
C LEU A 42 -0.19 -11.11 21.00
N PHE A 43 0.82 -10.82 21.83
CA PHE A 43 0.57 -10.37 23.21
C PHE A 43 0.02 -8.94 23.26
N SER A 44 0.42 -8.09 22.32
CA SER A 44 -0.09 -6.71 22.21
C SER A 44 -1.60 -6.67 21.85
N GLY A 45 -2.07 -7.63 21.05
CA GLY A 45 -3.50 -7.75 20.71
C GLY A 45 -4.40 -8.05 21.91
N ILE A 46 -3.93 -8.85 22.87
CA ILE A 46 -4.70 -9.17 24.09
C ILE A 46 -4.77 -7.96 25.01
N THR A 47 -3.66 -7.24 25.21
CA THR A 47 -3.67 -6.00 26.00
C THR A 47 -4.52 -4.91 25.35
N PHE A 48 -4.56 -4.86 24.02
CA PHE A 48 -5.45 -3.97 23.28
C PHE A 48 -6.93 -4.33 23.49
N LEU A 49 -7.29 -5.62 23.43
CA LEU A 49 -8.65 -6.08 23.72
C LEU A 49 -9.10 -5.75 25.16
N ILE A 50 -8.21 -5.90 26.14
CA ILE A 50 -8.48 -5.53 27.52
C ILE A 50 -8.66 -4.02 27.64
N GLY A 51 -7.77 -3.24 27.04
CA GLY A 51 -7.87 -1.78 27.01
C GLY A 51 -9.17 -1.29 26.35
N LEU A 52 -9.54 -1.89 25.21
CA LEU A 52 -10.78 -1.60 24.49
C LEU A 52 -12.01 -1.94 25.33
N SER A 53 -11.99 -3.08 26.03
CA SER A 53 -13.08 -3.48 26.92
C SER A 53 -13.28 -2.48 28.06
N ILE A 54 -12.20 -2.07 28.73
CA ILE A 54 -12.25 -1.07 29.81
C ILE A 54 -12.74 0.28 29.26
N ALA A 55 -12.18 0.73 28.14
CA ALA A 55 -12.57 2.00 27.51
C ALA A 55 -14.06 2.00 27.12
N LEU A 56 -14.58 0.88 26.61
CA LEU A 56 -15.99 0.73 26.25
C LEU A 56 -16.88 0.82 27.50
N VAL A 57 -16.53 0.15 28.60
CA VAL A 57 -17.28 0.24 29.86
C VAL A 57 -17.29 1.68 30.38
N VAL A 58 -16.15 2.37 30.39
CA VAL A 58 -16.06 3.77 30.81
C VAL A 58 -16.90 4.68 29.91
N SER A 59 -16.85 4.49 28.60
CA SER A 59 -17.64 5.26 27.63
C SER A 59 -19.15 5.12 27.89
N VAL A 60 -19.63 3.90 28.13
CA VAL A 60 -21.04 3.63 28.44
C VAL A 60 -21.45 4.33 29.74
N VAL A 61 -20.62 4.29 30.79
CA VAL A 61 -20.89 4.99 32.06
C VAL A 61 -20.99 6.51 31.86
N VAL A 62 -20.10 7.10 31.06
CA VAL A 62 -20.13 8.53 30.75
C VAL A 62 -21.41 8.92 29.99
N ILE A 63 -21.81 8.13 28.98
CA ILE A 63 -23.05 8.37 28.22
C ILE A 63 -24.27 8.33 29.14
N PHE A 64 -24.38 7.32 30.01
CA PHE A 64 -25.46 7.25 30.98
C PHE A 64 -25.43 8.44 31.95
N GLY A 65 -24.25 8.84 32.42
CA GLY A 65 -24.09 10.01 33.28
C GLY A 65 -24.62 11.30 32.63
N ILE A 66 -24.29 11.53 31.37
CA ILE A 66 -24.78 12.69 30.61
C ILE A 66 -26.30 12.59 30.40
N TYR A 67 -26.82 11.42 30.04
CA TYR A 67 -28.26 11.19 29.86
C TYR A 67 -29.06 11.50 31.13
N PHE A 68 -28.63 10.97 32.28
CA PHE A 68 -29.28 11.25 33.57
C PHE A 68 -29.09 12.70 34.01
N GLY A 69 -27.95 13.33 33.70
CA GLY A 69 -27.72 14.74 33.96
C GLY A 69 -28.71 15.64 33.21
N ILE A 70 -28.94 15.37 31.92
CA ILE A 70 -29.93 16.10 31.11
C ILE A 70 -31.35 15.84 31.61
N LEU A 71 -31.70 14.58 31.92
CA LEU A 71 -33.00 14.25 32.49
C LEU A 71 -33.25 14.94 33.84
N TYR A 72 -32.23 15.01 34.69
CA TYR A 72 -32.32 15.69 35.98
C TYR A 72 -32.56 17.19 35.82
N LEU A 73 -31.90 17.83 34.85
CA LEU A 73 -32.12 19.23 34.50
C LEU A 73 -33.53 19.50 33.95
N TYR A 74 -34.09 18.56 33.18
CA TYR A 74 -35.42 18.74 32.58
C TYR A 74 -36.56 18.40 33.55
N ASN A 75 -36.45 17.28 34.26
CA ASN A 75 -37.47 16.84 35.22
C ASN A 75 -36.85 15.88 36.28
N PRO A 76 -36.61 16.35 37.51
CA PRO A 76 -35.90 15.58 38.52
C PRO A 76 -36.67 14.34 38.98
N ASP A 77 -38.01 14.36 38.93
CA ASP A 77 -38.84 13.23 39.36
C ASP A 77 -38.83 12.08 38.34
N VAL A 78 -38.82 12.41 37.04
CA VAL A 78 -38.67 11.43 35.96
C VAL A 78 -37.28 10.78 36.02
N SER A 79 -36.23 11.60 36.24
CA SER A 79 -34.85 11.09 36.35
C SER A 79 -34.69 10.09 37.50
N LYS A 80 -35.27 10.38 38.67
CA LYS A 80 -35.27 9.45 39.82
C LYS A 80 -35.98 8.14 39.49
N LYS A 81 -37.16 8.22 38.87
CA LYS A 81 -37.93 7.02 38.50
C LYS A 81 -37.17 6.15 37.50
N THR A 82 -36.64 6.75 36.43
CA THR A 82 -35.86 6.04 35.41
C THR A 82 -34.55 5.48 35.96
N TYR A 83 -33.91 6.17 36.91
CA TYR A 83 -32.71 5.67 37.58
C TYR A 83 -33.02 4.48 38.50
N GLU A 84 -34.12 4.49 39.25
CA GLU A 84 -34.54 3.33 40.06
C GLU A 84 -34.94 2.14 39.18
N GLU A 85 -35.64 2.36 38.07
CA GLU A 85 -35.91 1.32 37.05
C GLU A 85 -34.60 0.77 36.45
N PHE A 86 -33.63 1.63 36.12
CA PHE A 86 -32.33 1.19 35.63
C PHE A 86 -31.53 0.42 36.69
N LYS A 87 -31.53 0.89 37.94
CA LYS A 87 -30.87 0.22 39.07
C LYS A 87 -31.47 -1.15 39.35
N THR A 88 -32.80 -1.26 39.30
CA THR A 88 -33.48 -2.55 39.44
C THR A 88 -33.13 -3.48 38.28
N LEU A 89 -33.10 -3.00 37.03
CA LEU A 89 -32.65 -3.79 35.88
C LEU A 89 -31.18 -4.24 35.98
N CYS A 90 -30.28 -3.35 36.38
CA CYS A 90 -28.87 -3.67 36.58
C CYS A 90 -28.68 -4.69 37.71
N SER A 91 -29.34 -4.49 38.86
CA SER A 91 -29.26 -5.44 39.97
C SER A 91 -29.88 -6.81 39.63
N ALA A 92 -30.97 -6.84 38.84
CA ALA A 92 -31.58 -8.06 38.34
C ALA A 92 -30.69 -8.78 37.31
N SER A 93 -29.96 -8.03 36.48
CA SER A 93 -29.02 -8.55 35.49
C SER A 93 -27.73 -9.07 36.11
N THR A 94 -27.21 -8.44 37.17
CA THR A 94 -26.06 -8.97 37.92
C THR A 94 -26.43 -10.14 38.83
N ALA A 95 -27.70 -10.22 39.24
CA ALA A 95 -28.20 -11.33 40.06
C ALA A 95 -28.66 -12.55 39.23
N ASN A 96 -28.83 -12.41 37.90
CA ASN A 96 -29.27 -13.49 37.03
C ASN A 96 -28.44 -13.54 35.75
N LEU A 97 -27.26 -14.18 35.84
CA LEU A 97 -26.81 -15.11 34.81
C LEU A 97 -27.56 -16.44 35.08
N PRO A 98 -28.63 -16.79 34.34
CA PRO A 98 -29.30 -18.05 34.56
C PRO A 98 -28.68 -19.10 33.63
N ILE A 99 -27.83 -19.96 34.20
CA ILE A 99 -27.94 -21.37 33.87
C ILE A 99 -29.30 -21.80 34.43
N THR A 100 -30.26 -22.00 33.51
CA THR A 100 -31.46 -22.84 33.62
C THR A 100 -32.69 -22.35 34.42
N THR A 101 -33.80 -22.29 33.67
CA THR A 101 -35.16 -22.80 33.98
C THR A 101 -35.91 -22.32 35.22
N LYS A 102 -36.92 -21.47 35.00
CA LYS A 102 -38.37 -21.76 35.19
C LYS A 102 -39.19 -20.46 35.21
N CYS A 103 -39.98 -20.24 34.16
CA CYS A 103 -41.04 -19.24 34.16
C CYS A 103 -42.26 -19.78 34.92
N CYS A 104 -42.57 -19.22 36.09
CA CYS A 104 -43.86 -19.41 36.76
C CYS A 104 -44.78 -18.24 36.39
N PHE A 105 -45.73 -18.48 35.49
CA PHE A 105 -46.88 -17.60 35.28
C PHE A 105 -47.91 -17.80 36.42
N PRO A 106 -48.36 -16.74 37.11
CA PRO A 106 -49.47 -16.85 38.04
C PRO A 106 -50.80 -17.00 37.28
N LYS A 107 -51.48 -18.14 37.51
CA LYS A 107 -52.86 -18.40 37.07
C LYS A 107 -53.80 -17.39 37.72
N LYS A 108 -54.48 -16.56 36.91
CA LYS A 108 -55.57 -15.69 37.34
C LYS A 108 -56.89 -16.47 37.25
N SER A 109 -57.63 -16.47 38.36
CA SER A 109 -58.90 -17.17 38.56
C SER A 109 -60.02 -16.63 37.66
N VAL A 110 -60.75 -17.57 37.05
CA VAL A 110 -61.95 -17.36 36.24
C VAL A 110 -63.05 -16.76 37.11
N THR A 111 -63.52 -15.56 36.74
CA THR A 111 -64.77 -14.95 37.24
C THR A 111 -65.79 -15.00 36.10
N THR A 112 -66.97 -15.51 36.42
CA THR A 112 -68.13 -15.74 35.54
C THR A 112 -68.59 -14.45 34.84
N ALA A 113 -68.70 -14.52 33.51
CA ALA A 113 -69.05 -13.39 32.64
C ALA A 113 -70.58 -13.20 32.51
N PRO A 114 -71.06 -11.95 32.39
CA PRO A 114 -72.45 -11.62 32.04
C PRO A 114 -72.78 -11.92 30.56
N PRO A 115 -74.07 -11.99 30.18
CA PRO A 115 -74.49 -12.27 28.80
C PRO A 115 -73.97 -11.19 27.84
N ILE A 116 -73.19 -11.63 26.85
CA ILE A 116 -72.54 -10.83 25.83
C ILE A 116 -73.61 -10.14 24.96
N SER A 117 -73.49 -8.82 24.79
CA SER A 117 -74.42 -8.04 23.95
C SER A 117 -74.15 -8.29 22.47
N THR A 118 -75.15 -8.07 21.60
CA THR A 118 -75.00 -8.25 20.14
C THR A 118 -73.97 -7.30 19.51
N GLU A 119 -73.71 -6.14 20.13
CA GLU A 119 -72.64 -5.22 19.71
C GLU A 119 -71.24 -5.80 19.99
N ASP A 120 -71.08 -6.53 21.10
CA ASP A 120 -69.81 -7.18 21.43
C ASP A 120 -69.47 -8.30 20.42
N LEU A 121 -70.46 -9.01 19.90
CA LEU A 121 -70.28 -10.03 18.85
C LEU A 121 -69.75 -9.43 17.53
N GLN A 122 -70.28 -8.29 17.10
CA GLN A 122 -69.79 -7.59 15.90
C GLN A 122 -68.36 -7.06 16.06
N ASN A 123 -68.06 -6.50 17.24
CA ASN A 123 -66.70 -6.06 17.55
C ASN A 123 -65.70 -7.24 17.55
N ILE A 124 -66.12 -8.41 18.03
CA ILE A 124 -65.29 -9.62 18.00
C ILE A 124 -65.00 -10.07 16.56
N GLU A 125 -66.00 -10.09 15.67
CA GLU A 125 -65.80 -10.44 14.24
C GLU A 125 -64.86 -9.44 13.53
N GLU A 126 -64.99 -8.14 13.79
CA GLU A 126 -64.08 -7.13 13.25
C GLU A 126 -62.64 -7.31 13.78
N THR A 127 -62.48 -7.60 15.07
CA THR A 127 -61.14 -7.88 15.60
C THR A 127 -60.54 -9.15 15.01
N GLN A 128 -61.35 -10.18 14.75
CA GLN A 128 -60.88 -11.45 14.19
C GLN A 128 -60.41 -11.27 12.74
N THR A 129 -61.17 -10.55 11.91
CA THR A 129 -60.76 -10.22 10.53
C THR A 129 -59.48 -9.39 10.49
N LYS A 130 -59.35 -8.41 11.39
CA LYS A 130 -58.13 -7.61 11.54
C LYS A 130 -56.93 -8.44 12.01
N LEU A 131 -57.16 -9.44 12.86
CA LEU A 131 -56.11 -10.35 13.32
C LEU A 131 -55.63 -11.24 12.17
N THR A 132 -56.55 -11.79 11.38
CA THR A 132 -56.23 -12.61 10.20
C THR A 132 -55.45 -11.80 9.18
N ALA A 133 -55.85 -10.56 8.89
CA ALA A 133 -55.11 -9.67 7.99
C ALA A 133 -53.68 -9.38 8.49
N ARG A 134 -53.48 -9.25 9.81
CA ARG A 134 -52.14 -9.08 10.40
C ARG A 134 -51.31 -10.36 10.35
N LEU A 135 -51.93 -11.52 10.50
CA LEU A 135 -51.25 -12.81 10.36
C LEU A 135 -50.76 -13.03 8.93
N ASP A 136 -51.56 -12.67 7.93
CA ASP A 136 -51.16 -12.72 6.52
C ASP A 136 -50.02 -11.74 6.22
N ASP A 137 -50.11 -10.49 6.72
CA ASP A 137 -49.03 -9.50 6.60
C ASP A 137 -47.72 -10.03 7.21
N VAL A 138 -47.77 -10.57 8.43
CA VAL A 138 -46.61 -11.21 9.06
C VAL A 138 -46.08 -12.38 8.24
N GLY A 139 -46.95 -13.20 7.65
CA GLY A 139 -46.56 -14.28 6.73
C GLY A 139 -45.75 -13.77 5.53
N THR A 140 -46.21 -12.71 4.88
CA THR A 140 -45.49 -12.09 3.75
C THR A 140 -44.16 -11.45 4.18
N THR A 141 -44.09 -10.87 5.38
CA THR A 141 -42.82 -10.34 5.92
C THR A 141 -41.81 -11.45 6.23
N LEU A 142 -42.28 -12.61 6.69
CA LEU A 142 -41.42 -13.77 6.94
C LEU A 142 -40.84 -14.33 5.64
N GLU A 143 -41.67 -14.43 4.60
CA GLU A 143 -41.23 -14.90 3.28
C GLU A 143 -40.21 -13.94 2.64
N THR A 144 -40.44 -12.63 2.74
CA THR A 144 -39.49 -11.62 2.25
C THR A 144 -38.17 -11.62 3.04
N LEU A 145 -38.21 -11.82 4.37
CA LEU A 145 -37.00 -11.99 5.17
C LEU A 145 -36.24 -13.26 4.78
N GLN A 146 -36.95 -14.38 4.57
CA GLN A 146 -36.35 -15.65 4.18
C GLN A 146 -35.66 -15.53 2.81
N ASN A 147 -36.29 -14.89 1.84
CA ASN A 147 -35.71 -14.63 0.52
C ASN A 147 -34.48 -13.71 0.63
N SER A 148 -34.55 -12.67 1.47
CA SER A 148 -33.41 -11.78 1.72
C SER A 148 -32.24 -12.49 2.37
N LEU A 149 -32.49 -13.41 3.31
CA LEU A 149 -31.47 -14.21 3.98
C LEU A 149 -30.82 -15.22 3.05
N SER A 150 -31.60 -15.83 2.13
CA SER A 150 -31.08 -16.68 1.06
C SER A 150 -30.17 -15.91 0.11
N ASN A 151 -30.61 -14.72 -0.35
CA ASN A 151 -29.80 -13.86 -1.21
C ASN A 151 -28.52 -13.41 -0.51
N PHE A 152 -28.60 -13.02 0.78
CA PHE A 152 -27.44 -12.63 1.55
C PHE A 152 -26.44 -13.79 1.70
N THR A 153 -26.92 -15.01 1.96
CA THR A 153 -26.09 -16.21 2.03
C THR A 153 -25.39 -16.48 0.69
N ALA A 154 -26.09 -16.31 -0.43
CA ALA A 154 -25.49 -16.43 -1.77
C ALA A 154 -24.39 -15.38 -2.01
N THR A 155 -24.64 -14.10 -1.64
CA THR A 155 -23.62 -13.04 -1.75
C THR A 155 -22.42 -13.28 -0.85
N LEU A 156 -22.62 -13.84 0.35
CA LEU A 156 -21.54 -14.17 1.29
C LEU A 156 -20.66 -15.28 0.73
N ASN A 157 -21.25 -16.30 0.11
CA ASN A 157 -20.50 -17.37 -0.55
C ASN A 157 -19.71 -16.84 -1.76
N GLY A 158 -20.30 -15.96 -2.58
CA GLY A 158 -19.59 -15.32 -3.68
C GLY A 158 -18.40 -14.47 -3.22
N ALA A 159 -18.60 -13.64 -2.18
CA ALA A 159 -17.52 -12.86 -1.58
C ALA A 159 -16.41 -13.74 -0.99
N LYS A 160 -16.75 -14.90 -0.42
CA LYS A 160 -15.77 -15.87 0.10
C LYS A 160 -14.92 -16.46 -1.02
N GLU A 161 -15.52 -16.79 -2.17
CA GLU A 161 -14.78 -17.27 -3.34
C GLU A 161 -13.83 -16.18 -3.87
N GLU A 162 -14.28 -14.92 -3.96
CA GLU A 162 -13.42 -13.81 -4.37
C GLU A 162 -12.22 -13.64 -3.42
N VAL A 163 -12.43 -13.74 -2.10
CA VAL A 163 -11.33 -13.65 -1.12
C VAL A 163 -10.31 -14.77 -1.31
N LEU A 164 -10.75 -16.02 -1.54
CA LEU A 164 -9.84 -17.13 -1.81
C LEU A 164 -9.03 -16.90 -3.09
N THR A 165 -9.65 -16.36 -4.15
CA THR A 165 -8.92 -16.04 -5.39
C THR A 165 -7.92 -14.89 -5.22
N LEU A 166 -8.21 -13.93 -4.32
CA LEU A 166 -7.29 -12.85 -3.99
C LEU A 166 -6.09 -13.36 -3.19
N GLU A 167 -6.31 -14.29 -2.27
CA GLU A 167 -5.27 -14.93 -1.47
C GLU A 167 -4.29 -15.69 -2.37
N GLU A 168 -4.79 -16.50 -3.31
CA GLU A 168 -3.98 -17.20 -4.32
C GLU A 168 -3.17 -16.23 -5.22
N LYS A 169 -3.77 -15.10 -5.62
CA LYS A 169 -3.05 -14.06 -6.37
C LYS A 169 -1.97 -13.38 -5.54
N THR A 170 -2.17 -13.26 -4.23
CA THR A 170 -1.20 -12.64 -3.33
C THR A 170 0.00 -13.56 -3.12
N THR A 171 -0.23 -14.85 -2.89
CA THR A 171 0.85 -15.84 -2.75
C THR A 171 1.67 -15.98 -4.03
N THR A 172 1.02 -16.06 -5.20
CA THR A 172 1.72 -16.08 -6.50
C THR A 172 2.49 -14.80 -6.77
N PHE A 173 2.00 -13.64 -6.30
CA PHE A 173 2.73 -12.38 -6.39
C PHE A 173 3.94 -12.36 -5.46
N GLU A 174 3.82 -12.91 -4.25
CA GLU A 174 4.91 -13.04 -3.28
C GLU A 174 6.03 -13.95 -3.79
N GLU A 175 5.69 -15.12 -4.34
CA GLU A 175 6.64 -16.03 -5.00
C GLU A 175 7.32 -15.37 -6.22
N ALA A 176 6.57 -14.58 -7.01
CA ALA A 176 7.12 -13.82 -8.13
C ALA A 176 8.02 -12.65 -7.69
N LEU A 177 7.84 -12.14 -6.46
CA LEU A 177 8.67 -11.10 -5.88
C LEU A 177 9.96 -11.70 -5.33
N GLU A 178 9.86 -12.81 -4.61
CA GLU A 178 11.00 -13.54 -4.04
C GLU A 178 11.95 -14.03 -5.15
N SER A 179 11.41 -14.59 -6.24
CA SER A 179 12.20 -14.98 -7.42
C SER A 179 12.80 -13.82 -8.24
N LYS A 180 12.34 -12.58 -8.03
CA LYS A 180 12.91 -11.39 -8.70
C LYS A 180 13.86 -10.61 -7.82
N VAL A 181 13.78 -10.81 -6.51
CA VAL A 181 14.68 -10.26 -5.52
C VAL A 181 15.62 -11.38 -5.11
N ASP A 182 16.43 -11.85 -6.05
CA ASP A 182 17.66 -12.57 -5.72
C ASP A 182 18.60 -11.55 -5.08
N ALA A 183 18.38 -11.30 -3.78
CA ALA A 183 19.18 -10.39 -2.98
C ALA A 183 20.67 -10.76 -3.03
N GLU A 184 20.97 -12.05 -3.26
CA GLU A 184 22.32 -12.56 -3.50
C GLU A 184 22.93 -12.05 -4.82
N ALA A 185 22.16 -11.99 -5.91
CA ALA A 185 22.66 -11.49 -7.20
C ALA A 185 22.95 -9.98 -7.16
N ILE A 186 22.15 -9.22 -6.39
CA ILE A 186 22.38 -7.80 -6.15
C ILE A 186 23.61 -7.58 -5.25
N ASP A 187 23.75 -8.36 -4.17
CA ASP A 187 24.91 -8.29 -3.27
C ASP A 187 26.22 -8.66 -3.98
N GLU A 188 26.19 -9.68 -4.85
CA GLU A 188 27.35 -10.11 -5.63
C GLU A 188 27.73 -9.06 -6.69
N SER A 189 26.74 -8.45 -7.35
CA SER A 189 26.97 -7.33 -8.27
C SER A 189 27.54 -6.10 -7.56
N ALA A 190 27.04 -5.78 -6.36
CA ALA A 190 27.55 -4.68 -5.54
C ALA A 190 29.00 -4.92 -5.08
N LYS A 191 29.34 -6.15 -4.66
CA LYS A 191 30.71 -6.55 -4.33
C LYS A 191 31.66 -6.43 -5.52
N LYS A 192 31.20 -6.82 -6.72
CA LYS A 192 31.99 -6.70 -7.95
C LYS A 192 32.25 -5.24 -8.33
N LEU A 193 31.23 -4.38 -8.27
CA LEU A 193 31.39 -2.94 -8.49
C LEU A 193 32.35 -2.31 -7.47
N SER A 194 32.27 -2.71 -6.20
CA SER A 194 33.18 -2.21 -5.17
C SER A 194 34.64 -2.62 -5.41
N SER A 195 34.89 -3.81 -5.93
CA SER A 195 36.26 -4.27 -6.22
C SER A 195 36.85 -3.59 -7.46
N GLU A 196 36.03 -3.36 -8.50
CA GLU A 196 36.43 -2.57 -9.67
C GLU A 196 36.76 -1.12 -9.29
N LEU A 197 35.98 -0.51 -8.38
CA LEU A 197 36.23 0.85 -7.91
C LEU A 197 37.56 0.96 -7.14
N GLU A 198 37.87 0.02 -6.25
CA GLU A 198 39.16 0.00 -5.55
C GLU A 198 40.34 -0.26 -6.51
N SER A 199 40.17 -1.12 -7.52
CA SER A 199 41.18 -1.33 -8.58
C SER A 199 41.44 -0.05 -9.39
N LEU A 200 40.37 0.65 -9.76
CA LEU A 200 40.46 1.91 -10.50
C LEU A 200 41.17 3.00 -9.68
N LYS A 201 40.81 3.10 -8.40
CA LYS A 201 41.44 4.03 -7.44
C LYS A 201 42.92 3.71 -7.23
N GLY A 202 43.27 2.43 -7.11
CA GLY A 202 44.65 1.96 -7.04
C GLY A 202 45.46 2.31 -8.30
N SER A 203 44.83 2.30 -9.47
CA SER A 203 45.47 2.67 -10.74
C SER A 203 45.55 4.18 -10.96
N LEU A 204 44.64 4.97 -10.39
CA LEU A 204 44.63 6.43 -10.53
C LEU A 204 45.71 7.10 -9.67
N LYS A 205 46.02 6.53 -8.50
CA LYS A 205 47.05 7.04 -7.59
C LYS A 205 48.45 7.16 -8.24
N PRO A 206 49.03 6.13 -8.88
CA PRO A 206 50.34 6.26 -9.51
C PRO A 206 50.34 7.22 -10.71
N ILE A 207 49.20 7.40 -11.39
CA ILE A 207 49.08 8.42 -12.45
C ILE A 207 49.10 9.81 -11.83
N SER A 208 48.39 10.03 -10.72
CA SER A 208 48.42 11.30 -9.98
C SER A 208 49.82 11.63 -9.46
N ASP A 209 50.53 10.65 -8.88
CA ASP A 209 51.88 10.85 -8.35
C ASP A 209 52.88 11.19 -9.49
N LYS A 210 52.72 10.57 -10.67
CA LYS A 210 53.54 10.87 -11.86
C LYS A 210 53.27 12.26 -12.43
N ILE A 211 52.01 12.71 -12.47
CA ILE A 211 51.67 14.07 -12.91
C ILE A 211 52.32 15.11 -12.00
N ALA A 212 52.30 14.90 -10.68
CA ALA A 212 52.96 15.79 -9.73
C ALA A 212 54.48 15.85 -9.96
N GLY A 213 55.13 14.72 -10.24
CA GLY A 213 56.56 14.69 -10.60
C GLY A 213 56.88 15.41 -11.91
N LEU A 214 55.96 15.35 -12.87
CA LEU A 214 56.06 16.09 -14.14
C LEU A 214 56.00 17.60 -13.92
N GLU A 215 55.04 18.06 -13.10
CA GLU A 215 54.87 19.49 -12.78
C GLU A 215 56.10 20.05 -12.05
N GLU A 216 56.71 19.26 -11.15
CA GLU A 216 57.95 19.64 -10.46
C GLU A 216 59.13 19.74 -11.44
N SER A 217 59.26 18.77 -12.35
CA SER A 217 60.29 18.78 -13.39
C SER A 217 60.14 19.97 -14.33
N VAL A 218 58.91 20.28 -14.77
CA VAL A 218 58.63 21.44 -15.63
C VAL A 218 58.91 22.76 -14.89
N SER A 219 58.56 22.89 -13.61
CA SER A 219 58.89 24.08 -12.81
C SER A 219 60.39 24.29 -12.67
N SER A 220 61.15 23.21 -12.49
CA SER A 220 62.62 23.29 -12.38
C SER A 220 63.27 23.78 -13.67
N LEU A 221 62.78 23.34 -14.83
CA LEU A 221 63.24 23.80 -16.15
C LEU A 221 62.89 25.27 -16.39
N ALA A 222 61.66 25.68 -16.08
CA ALA A 222 61.24 27.07 -16.24
C ALA A 222 62.04 28.05 -15.34
N SER A 223 62.49 27.59 -14.18
CA SER A 223 63.30 28.41 -13.26
C SER A 223 64.76 28.58 -13.72
N GLN A 224 65.24 27.73 -14.63
CA GLN A 224 66.62 27.72 -15.11
C GLN A 224 66.80 28.55 -16.40
N GLU A 225 65.70 28.86 -17.08
CA GLU A 225 65.65 29.73 -18.27
C GLU A 225 65.81 31.23 -17.92
N GLU A 226 65.65 31.64 -16.65
CA GLU A 226 65.82 33.05 -16.21
C GLU A 226 67.27 33.43 -15.83
N THR A 227 68.22 32.48 -15.83
CA THR A 227 69.64 32.79 -15.62
C THR A 227 70.38 32.88 -16.95
N ASP A 228 70.27 34.06 -17.55
CA ASP A 228 70.94 34.54 -18.76
C ASP A 228 72.45 34.74 -18.50
N ASP A 229 73.30 33.87 -19.03
CA ASP A 229 74.73 34.15 -19.29
C ASP A 229 75.17 33.43 -20.58
N GLU A 230 75.70 34.22 -21.51
CA GLU A 230 75.83 34.05 -22.97
C GLU A 230 76.71 32.89 -23.53
N ASP A 231 77.05 31.84 -22.78
CA ASP A 231 77.96 30.76 -23.26
C ASP A 231 77.38 29.32 -23.19
N GLY A 232 76.06 29.17 -22.98
CA GLY A 232 75.42 27.90 -22.57
C GLY A 232 74.68 27.07 -23.63
N ASP A 233 74.71 27.41 -24.92
CA ASP A 233 73.81 26.81 -25.93
C ASP A 233 73.95 25.28 -26.10
N GLU A 234 75.15 24.70 -25.89
CA GLU A 234 75.33 23.24 -25.99
C GLU A 234 74.79 22.48 -24.75
N ASP A 235 74.89 23.07 -23.56
CA ASP A 235 74.43 22.43 -22.31
C ASP A 235 72.91 22.55 -22.15
N VAL A 236 72.31 23.65 -22.62
CA VAL A 236 70.86 23.84 -22.63
C VAL A 236 70.21 22.88 -23.62
N GLN A 237 70.78 22.70 -24.83
CA GLN A 237 70.26 21.74 -25.79
C GLN A 237 70.34 20.28 -25.28
N ALA A 238 71.43 19.92 -24.59
CA ALA A 238 71.58 18.61 -23.97
C ALA A 238 70.59 18.39 -22.79
N LEU A 239 70.31 19.43 -22.01
CA LEU A 239 69.29 19.39 -20.95
C LEU A 239 67.87 19.27 -21.51
N ILE A 240 67.56 20.01 -22.59
CA ILE A 240 66.28 19.91 -23.30
C ILE A 240 66.12 18.50 -23.89
N ASP A 241 67.13 17.96 -24.56
CA ASP A 241 67.06 16.60 -25.12
C ASP A 241 66.90 15.55 -24.01
N LYS A 242 67.54 15.74 -22.86
CA LYS A 242 67.38 14.85 -21.70
C LYS A 242 65.97 14.95 -21.10
N ALA A 243 65.42 16.15 -20.99
CA ALA A 243 64.07 16.39 -20.49
C ALA A 243 63.01 15.83 -21.44
N VAL A 244 63.17 16.04 -22.75
CA VAL A 244 62.27 15.53 -23.80
C VAL A 244 62.32 14.01 -23.85
N ASN A 245 63.49 13.39 -23.73
CA ASN A 245 63.61 11.93 -23.69
C ASN A 245 62.98 11.34 -22.43
N ASN A 246 63.15 11.96 -21.26
CA ASN A 246 62.48 11.54 -20.03
C ASN A 246 60.95 11.64 -20.16
N LEU A 247 60.44 12.77 -20.68
CA LEU A 247 59.02 12.96 -20.96
C LEU A 247 58.49 11.91 -21.95
N HIS A 248 59.28 11.57 -22.97
CA HIS A 248 58.89 10.56 -23.95
C HIS A 248 58.77 9.17 -23.33
N ASP A 249 59.73 8.78 -22.48
CA ASP A 249 59.70 7.51 -21.77
C ASP A 249 58.54 7.44 -20.76
N GLU A 250 58.25 8.53 -20.05
CA GLU A 250 57.13 8.61 -19.11
C GLU A 250 55.76 8.56 -19.80
N ILE A 251 55.59 9.27 -20.93
CA ILE A 251 54.38 9.18 -21.76
C ILE A 251 54.18 7.74 -22.25
N LYS A 252 55.25 7.05 -22.63
CA LYS A 252 55.19 5.65 -23.10
C LYS A 252 54.75 4.70 -21.98
N VAL A 253 55.16 4.96 -20.74
CA VAL A 253 54.71 4.21 -19.56
C VAL A 253 53.23 4.46 -19.28
N VAL A 254 52.77 5.71 -19.31
CA VAL A 254 51.35 6.06 -19.13
C VAL A 254 50.48 5.44 -20.22
N GLN A 255 50.93 5.48 -21.48
CA GLN A 255 50.23 4.87 -22.61
C GLN A 255 50.13 3.34 -22.48
N LYS A 256 51.14 2.70 -21.87
CA LYS A 256 51.14 1.27 -21.55
C LYS A 256 50.18 0.91 -20.41
N GLU A 257 49.98 1.79 -19.45
CA GLU A 257 48.99 1.61 -18.38
C GLU A 257 47.56 1.87 -18.86
N ILE A 258 47.34 2.89 -19.69
CA ILE A 258 46.04 3.16 -20.34
C ILE A 258 45.63 1.97 -21.23
N THR A 259 46.56 1.43 -22.01
CA THR A 259 46.28 0.25 -22.85
C THR A 259 46.03 -1.01 -22.03
N LYS A 260 46.65 -1.17 -20.85
CA LYS A 260 46.31 -2.25 -19.91
C LYS A 260 44.91 -2.08 -19.31
N LEU A 261 44.51 -0.85 -18.96
CA LEU A 261 43.17 -0.54 -18.46
C LEU A 261 42.09 -0.75 -19.54
N SER A 262 42.39 -0.42 -20.81
CA SER A 262 41.47 -0.66 -21.92
C SER A 262 41.47 -2.11 -22.42
N ALA A 263 42.49 -2.90 -22.10
CA ALA A 263 42.61 -4.32 -22.46
C ALA A 263 42.18 -5.29 -21.34
N ALA A 264 41.73 -4.79 -20.19
CA ALA A 264 41.07 -5.63 -19.20
C ALA A 264 39.78 -6.22 -19.82
N PRO A 265 39.60 -7.54 -19.81
CA PRO A 265 38.66 -8.20 -20.70
C PRO A 265 37.22 -7.92 -20.31
N ALA A 266 36.47 -7.35 -21.26
CA ALA A 266 35.03 -7.54 -21.36
C ALA A 266 34.75 -9.03 -21.67
N GLN A 267 34.62 -9.85 -20.63
CA GLN A 267 34.13 -11.23 -20.62
C GLN A 267 34.09 -11.68 -19.15
N THR A 268 32.98 -12.04 -18.51
CA THR A 268 31.90 -12.92 -18.95
C THR A 268 30.61 -12.62 -18.18
N ALA A 269 29.50 -12.50 -18.90
CA ALA A 269 28.21 -13.07 -18.52
C ALA A 269 27.44 -13.39 -19.82
N LYS A 270 27.83 -14.49 -20.46
CA LYS A 270 26.93 -15.23 -21.34
C LYS A 270 26.20 -16.23 -20.46
N THR A 271 24.98 -15.90 -20.08
CA THR A 271 23.89 -16.87 -20.05
C THR A 271 22.70 -16.16 -20.69
N GLU A 272 22.14 -16.85 -21.66
CA GLU A 272 21.07 -16.41 -22.54
C GLU A 272 19.85 -16.01 -21.72
N ASP A 273 19.41 -14.75 -21.84
CA ASP A 273 18.13 -14.46 -22.48
C ASP A 273 18.12 -13.01 -22.97
N ASN A 274 17.67 -12.81 -24.21
CA ASN A 274 17.71 -11.55 -24.90
C ASN A 274 16.68 -10.57 -24.31
N THR A 275 17.12 -9.53 -23.61
CA THR A 275 16.57 -8.19 -23.85
C THR A 275 17.66 -7.15 -23.65
N ALA A 276 18.01 -6.53 -24.77
CA ALA A 276 18.93 -5.43 -24.88
C ALA A 276 18.63 -4.34 -23.84
N ASP A 277 19.72 -3.91 -23.20
CA ASP A 277 19.97 -2.55 -22.72
C ASP A 277 19.12 -1.52 -23.48
N ASP A 278 18.05 -1.05 -22.84
CA ASP A 278 17.12 -0.08 -23.39
C ASP A 278 16.88 0.98 -22.32
N THR A 279 17.52 2.14 -22.49
CA THR A 279 17.12 3.39 -21.86
C THR A 279 15.59 3.45 -21.82
N ALA A 280 15.01 3.27 -20.63
CA ALA A 280 13.57 3.14 -20.49
C ALA A 280 12.88 4.31 -21.20
N HIS A 281 12.10 3.98 -22.24
CA HIS A 281 11.47 5.00 -23.09
C HIS A 281 10.57 5.90 -22.23
N ARG A 282 10.50 7.20 -22.53
CA ARG A 282 9.80 8.21 -21.70
C ARG A 282 8.32 7.92 -21.42
N ILE A 283 7.68 7.05 -22.20
CA ILE A 283 6.29 6.61 -21.95
C ILE A 283 6.20 5.67 -20.75
N LEU A 284 7.25 4.86 -20.50
CA LEU A 284 7.25 3.85 -19.44
C LEU A 284 7.28 4.50 -18.04
N SER A 285 7.84 5.71 -17.91
CA SER A 285 7.87 6.43 -16.62
C SER A 285 6.50 6.93 -16.13
N TYR A 286 5.48 6.95 -17.00
CA TYR A 286 4.13 7.35 -16.60
C TYR A 286 3.32 6.19 -16.00
N PHE A 287 3.80 4.94 -16.15
CA PHE A 287 3.16 3.78 -15.54
C PHE A 287 3.48 3.72 -14.05
N SER A 288 2.46 3.94 -13.21
CA SER A 288 2.60 3.79 -11.75
C SER A 288 2.72 2.31 -11.33
N LYS A 289 2.17 1.40 -12.13
CA LYS A 289 2.16 -0.05 -11.87
C LYS A 289 3.10 -0.75 -12.85
N LYS A 290 4.16 -1.37 -12.33
CA LYS A 290 5.15 -2.13 -13.12
C LYS A 290 4.53 -3.32 -13.88
N ALA A 291 3.41 -3.86 -13.40
CA ALA A 291 2.66 -4.91 -14.10
C ALA A 291 2.04 -4.39 -15.41
N ASP A 292 1.49 -3.18 -15.38
CA ASP A 292 0.86 -2.56 -16.55
C ASP A 292 1.92 -2.08 -17.56
N GLU A 293 3.05 -1.58 -17.07
CA GLU A 293 4.23 -1.27 -17.90
C GLU A 293 4.69 -2.51 -18.70
N LYS A 294 4.87 -3.65 -18.03
CA LYS A 294 5.27 -4.91 -18.69
C LYS A 294 4.25 -5.38 -19.71
N LYS A 295 2.96 -5.30 -19.38
CA LYS A 295 1.87 -5.66 -20.31
C LYS A 295 1.87 -4.75 -21.53
N PHE A 296 2.05 -3.46 -21.34
CA PHE A 296 2.16 -2.49 -22.44
C PHE A 296 3.32 -2.86 -23.38
N VAL A 297 4.52 -3.10 -22.83
CA VAL A 297 5.69 -3.49 -23.63
C VAL A 297 5.44 -4.80 -24.39
N ALA A 298 4.87 -5.81 -23.74
CA ALA A 298 4.56 -7.09 -24.37
C ALA A 298 3.49 -6.95 -25.48
N SER A 299 2.42 -6.20 -25.22
CA SER A 299 1.35 -5.96 -26.20
C SER A 299 1.86 -5.16 -27.40
N VAL A 300 2.69 -4.13 -27.20
CA VAL A 300 3.28 -3.36 -28.30
C VAL A 300 4.19 -4.25 -29.15
N LYS A 301 5.07 -5.06 -28.54
CA LYS A 301 5.92 -6.00 -29.29
C LYS A 301 5.10 -6.99 -30.09
N LYS A 302 4.06 -7.57 -29.49
CA LYS A 302 3.14 -8.51 -30.16
C LYS A 302 2.43 -7.85 -31.35
N ALA A 303 1.92 -6.64 -31.16
CA ALA A 303 1.19 -5.92 -32.20
C ALA A 303 2.10 -5.48 -33.36
N VAL A 304 3.35 -5.07 -33.05
CA VAL A 304 4.38 -4.76 -34.06
C VAL A 304 4.76 -6.00 -34.85
N ASN A 305 4.97 -7.14 -34.19
CA ASN A 305 5.27 -8.42 -34.86
C ASN A 305 4.13 -8.92 -35.76
N GLN A 306 2.90 -8.45 -35.51
CA GLN A 306 1.72 -8.73 -36.33
C GLN A 306 1.49 -7.66 -37.42
N GLU A 307 2.46 -6.77 -37.65
CA GLU A 307 2.41 -5.70 -38.65
C GLU A 307 1.19 -4.75 -38.52
N MET A 308 0.60 -4.65 -37.31
CA MET A 308 -0.56 -3.80 -37.07
C MET A 308 -0.25 -2.32 -37.32
N THR A 309 -1.18 -1.58 -37.93
CA THR A 309 -1.08 -0.12 -38.09
C THR A 309 -1.17 0.61 -36.75
N TYR A 310 -0.69 1.86 -36.66
CA TYR A 310 -0.75 2.63 -35.40
C TYR A 310 -2.16 2.73 -34.79
N ALA A 311 -3.20 2.83 -35.63
CA ALA A 311 -4.59 2.86 -35.16
C ALA A 311 -5.01 1.51 -34.57
N GLN A 312 -4.69 0.41 -35.26
CA GLN A 312 -4.97 -0.95 -34.77
C GLN A 312 -4.20 -1.27 -33.49
N ILE A 313 -2.97 -0.80 -33.37
CA ILE A 313 -2.19 -0.93 -32.12
C ILE A 313 -2.88 -0.17 -30.99
N GLY A 314 -3.40 1.02 -31.24
CA GLY A 314 -4.16 1.79 -30.25
C GLY A 314 -5.37 1.01 -29.72
N GLU A 315 -6.24 0.52 -30.60
CA GLU A 315 -7.41 -0.29 -30.24
C GLU A 315 -7.01 -1.58 -29.50
N PHE A 316 -5.97 -2.26 -29.98
CA PHE A 316 -5.46 -3.47 -29.34
C PHE A 316 -4.92 -3.21 -27.93
N LEU A 317 -4.29 -2.06 -27.70
CA LEU A 317 -3.80 -1.66 -26.38
C LEU A 317 -4.96 -1.31 -25.44
N ASP A 318 -5.99 -0.63 -25.93
CA ASP A 318 -7.17 -0.30 -25.14
C ASP A 318 -7.93 -1.56 -24.68
N ASP A 319 -8.00 -2.60 -25.53
CA ASP A 319 -8.65 -3.88 -25.19
C ASP A 319 -7.81 -4.75 -24.24
N THR A 320 -6.49 -4.64 -24.28
CA THR A 320 -5.59 -5.54 -23.52
C THR A 320 -5.10 -4.98 -22.20
N LEU A 321 -5.13 -3.67 -22.02
CA LEU A 321 -4.58 -2.99 -20.85
C LEU A 321 -5.65 -2.64 -19.81
N SER A 322 -5.18 -2.34 -18.60
CA SER A 322 -6.04 -1.82 -17.54
C SER A 322 -6.54 -0.42 -17.91
N LYS A 323 -7.70 -0.01 -17.35
CA LYS A 323 -8.26 1.32 -17.60
C LYS A 323 -7.29 2.46 -17.27
N ASP A 324 -6.47 2.29 -16.23
CA ASP A 324 -5.44 3.25 -15.82
C ASP A 324 -4.32 3.35 -16.89
N ALA A 325 -3.90 2.21 -17.45
CA ALA A 325 -2.87 2.14 -18.48
C ALA A 325 -3.36 2.70 -19.83
N SER A 326 -4.60 2.41 -20.22
CA SER A 326 -5.22 2.98 -21.41
C SER A 326 -5.36 4.51 -21.30
N ALA A 327 -5.67 5.01 -20.10
CA ALA A 327 -5.71 6.46 -19.85
C ALA A 327 -4.33 7.13 -20.08
N ILE A 328 -3.24 6.51 -19.58
CA ILE A 328 -1.87 7.01 -19.80
C ILE A 328 -1.53 7.07 -21.30
N ILE A 329 -1.95 6.07 -22.07
CA ILE A 329 -1.73 6.02 -23.51
C ILE A 329 -2.51 7.11 -24.23
N ALA A 330 -3.78 7.31 -23.84
CA ALA A 330 -4.65 8.35 -24.37
C ALA A 330 -4.15 9.76 -24.06
N ASP A 331 -3.57 9.97 -22.87
CA ASP A 331 -2.98 11.24 -22.45
C ASP A 331 -1.65 11.54 -23.17
N HIS A 332 -0.95 10.50 -23.64
CA HIS A 332 0.38 10.61 -24.26
C HIS A 332 0.51 9.89 -25.62
N PRO A 333 -0.32 10.24 -26.63
CA PRO A 333 -0.36 9.52 -27.90
C PRO A 333 0.94 9.66 -28.71
N SER A 334 1.64 10.79 -28.60
CA SER A 334 2.93 11.03 -29.27
C SER A 334 4.03 10.11 -28.72
N LEU A 335 4.14 10.00 -27.39
CA LEU A 335 5.14 9.16 -26.73
C LEU A 335 4.89 7.67 -26.98
N THR A 336 3.63 7.26 -27.04
CA THR A 336 3.24 5.90 -27.42
C THR A 336 3.66 5.60 -28.86
N LYS A 337 3.40 6.53 -29.79
CA LYS A 337 3.80 6.38 -31.19
C LYS A 337 5.32 6.32 -31.37
N ASP A 338 6.06 7.16 -30.65
CA ASP A 338 7.52 7.14 -30.64
C ASP A 338 8.04 5.80 -30.14
N TYR A 339 7.45 5.26 -29.07
CA TYR A 339 7.83 3.94 -28.57
C TYR A 339 7.59 2.84 -29.60
N ILE A 340 6.42 2.82 -30.25
CA ILE A 340 6.10 1.87 -31.33
C ILE A 340 7.12 1.99 -32.48
N ARG A 341 7.52 3.21 -32.84
CA ARG A 341 8.54 3.44 -33.87
C ARG A 341 9.90 2.86 -33.44
N THR A 342 10.33 3.08 -32.20
CA THR A 342 11.56 2.50 -31.66
C THR A 342 11.53 0.98 -31.71
N ILE A 343 10.42 0.35 -31.31
CA ILE A 343 10.26 -1.11 -31.37
C ILE A 343 10.31 -1.62 -32.82
N ARG A 344 9.65 -0.93 -33.77
CA ARG A 344 9.72 -1.28 -35.20
C ARG A 344 11.11 -1.15 -35.81
N GLN A 345 11.94 -0.22 -35.32
CA GLN A 345 13.32 -0.06 -35.78
C GLN A 345 14.26 -1.15 -35.24
N LYS A 346 13.91 -1.75 -34.11
CA LYS A 346 14.68 -2.81 -33.46
C LYS A 346 14.24 -4.23 -33.85
N SER A 347 13.03 -4.38 -34.38
CA SER A 347 12.48 -5.64 -34.90
C SER A 347 12.97 -5.93 -36.32
#